data_AF-A0A8S2L4N6-F1
#
_entry.id   AF-A0A8S2L4N6-F1
#
_cell.length_a   1.000
_cell.length_b   1.000
_cell.length_c   1.000
_cell.angle_alpha   90.00
_cell.angle_beta   90.00
_cell.angle_gamma   90.00
#
_symmetry.space_group_name_H-M   'P 1'
#
loop_
_entity.id
_entity.type
_entity.pdbx_description
1 polymer ?
#
loop_
_entity_poly.entity_id
_entity_poly.type
_entity_poly.pdbx_seq_one_letter_code
_entity_poly.pdbx_strand_id
1 'polypeptide(L)'
;NDNNIAYYSEHYDDGRTQIFYQPLITGPVEIHVLKNNEPVQGSPLIVNAFDPSAVTLMGVRYKTKLNSTYRFFIDPTNAGKGSLKIVVK
;
A
#
# COMPACT_ATOMS: atom_id res chain seq x y z
N ASN A 1 8.19 8.14 23.36
CA ASN A 1 6.82 7.69 22.99
C ASN A 1 6.77 7.64 21.49
N ASP A 2 7.17 6.50 20.94
CA ASP A 2 7.93 6.40 19.69
C ASP A 2 7.06 6.06 18.47
N ASN A 3 5.86 6.64 18.39
CA ASN A 3 4.92 6.39 17.30
C ASN A 3 4.87 7.51 16.26
N ASN A 4 5.80 8.47 16.32
CA ASN A 4 5.87 9.54 15.33
C ASN A 4 6.64 9.03 14.11
N ILE A 5 5.94 8.39 13.18
CA ILE A 5 6.54 7.98 11.93
C ILE A 5 6.87 9.25 11.13
N ALA A 6 8.00 9.25 10.43
CA ALA A 6 8.42 10.39 9.64
C ALA A 6 7.35 10.75 8.61
N TYR A 7 6.93 12.01 8.65
CA TYR A 7 6.09 12.64 7.64
C TYR A 7 6.71 13.97 7.27
N TYR A 8 6.37 14.49 6.09
CA TYR A 8 6.64 15.87 5.73
C TYR A 8 5.33 16.54 5.32
N SER A 9 5.24 17.86 5.53
CA SER A 9 4.06 18.63 5.19
C SER A 9 4.39 19.79 4.26
N GLU A 10 3.52 20.00 3.28
CA GLU A 10 3.51 21.19 2.44
C GLU A 10 2.34 22.07 2.85
N HIS A 11 2.60 23.36 3.06
CA HIS A 11 1.60 24.36 3.40
C HIS A 11 1.38 25.27 2.19
N TYR A 12 0.12 25.50 1.84
CA TYR A 12 -0.27 26.31 0.69
C TYR A 12 -0.85 27.65 1.16
N ASP A 13 -0.72 28.69 0.32
CA ASP A 13 -1.17 30.06 0.64
C ASP A 13 -2.69 30.17 0.85
N ASP A 14 -3.45 29.22 0.31
CA ASP A 14 -4.91 29.13 0.48
C ASP A 14 -5.35 28.46 1.79
N GLY A 15 -4.39 28.17 2.68
CA GLY A 15 -4.65 27.54 3.98
C GLY A 15 -4.76 26.01 3.94
N ARG A 16 -4.58 25.37 2.78
CA ARG A 16 -4.48 23.90 2.72
C ARG A 16 -3.13 23.43 3.22
N THR A 17 -3.11 22.22 3.78
CA THR A 17 -1.88 21.51 4.15
C THR A 17 -1.95 20.10 3.59
N GLN A 18 -0.90 19.68 2.90
CA GLN A 18 -0.75 18.32 2.40
C GLN A 18 0.30 17.60 3.23
N ILE A 19 -0.03 16.39 3.69
CA ILE A 19 0.85 15.57 4.52
C ILE A 19 1.26 14.35 3.70
N PHE A 20 2.55 14.07 3.67
CA PHE A 20 3.12 12.94 2.97
C PHE A 20 3.76 11.99 3.98
N TYR A 21 3.44 10.71 3.80
CA TYR A 21 3.85 9.63 4.68
C TYR A 21 4.21 8.42 3.83
N GLN A 22 5.32 7.76 4.18
CA GLN A 22 5.72 6.49 3.58
C GLN A 22 5.46 5.37 4.60
N PRO A 23 4.48 4.49 4.36
CA PRO A 23 4.27 3.31 5.19
C PRO A 23 5.50 2.40 5.20
N LEU A 24 5.86 1.89 6.37
CA LEU A 24 6.93 0.90 6.56
C LEU A 24 6.43 -0.54 6.48
N ILE A 25 5.13 -0.75 6.68
CA ILE A 25 4.49 -2.07 6.73
C ILE A 25 3.21 -2.00 5.88
N THR A 26 2.90 -3.10 5.18
CA THR A 26 1.63 -3.26 4.44
C THR A 26 0.46 -3.52 5.41
N GLY A 27 -0.74 -3.11 5.01
CA GLY A 27 -1.97 -3.27 5.80
C GLY A 27 -2.59 -1.95 6.27
N PRO A 28 -3.58 -2.01 7.18
CA PRO A 28 -4.27 -0.84 7.70
C PRO A 28 -3.34 0.04 8.54
N VAL A 29 -3.37 1.34 8.28
CA VAL A 29 -2.64 2.39 9.00
C VAL A 29 -3.65 3.42 9.48
N GLU A 30 -3.65 3.71 10.77
CA GLU A 30 -4.45 4.78 11.37
C GLU A 30 -3.62 6.06 11.45
N ILE A 31 -4.10 7.11 10.79
CA ILE A 31 -3.46 8.43 10.76
C ILE A 31 -4.28 9.38 11.62
N HIS A 32 -3.68 9.83 12.72
CA HIS A 32 -4.27 10.83 13.61
C HIS A 32 -3.79 12.22 13.21
N VAL A 33 -4.73 13.10 12.86
CA VAL A 33 -4.44 14.49 12.52
C VAL A 33 -5.01 15.38 13.61
N LEU A 34 -4.14 16.07 14.33
CA LEU A 34 -4.51 16.94 15.44
C LEU A 34 -4.20 18.41 15.09
N LYS A 35 -5.11 19.32 15.44
CA LYS A 35 -4.88 20.77 15.45
C LYS A 35 -5.07 21.24 16.89
N ASN A 36 -4.05 21.88 17.47
CA ASN A 36 -4.04 22.28 18.88
C ASN A 36 -4.36 21.11 19.84
N ASN A 37 -3.80 19.93 19.59
CA ASN A 37 -4.06 18.67 20.30
C ASN A 37 -5.51 18.14 20.21
N GLU A 38 -6.37 18.74 19.40
CA GLU A 38 -7.72 18.23 19.14
C GLU A 38 -7.79 17.57 17.76
N PRO A 39 -8.49 16.43 17.61
CA PRO A 39 -8.64 15.78 16.31
C PRO A 39 -9.42 16.67 15.35
N VAL A 40 -8.89 16.83 14.13
CA VAL A 40 -9.62 17.51 13.07
C VAL A 40 -10.77 16.62 12.56
N GLN A 41 -11.75 17.24 11.90
CA GLN A 41 -12.83 16.49 11.27
C GLN A 41 -12.29 15.42 10.31
N GLY A 42 -12.75 14.18 10.47
CA GLY A 42 -12.32 13.03 9.66
C GLY A 42 -11.10 12.29 10.21
N SER A 43 -10.50 12.74 11.31
CA SER A 43 -9.50 11.96 12.06
C SER A 43 -10.17 10.96 13.01
N PRO A 44 -9.65 9.72 13.14
CA PRO A 44 -8.52 9.16 12.39
C PRO A 44 -8.90 8.75 10.96
N LEU A 45 -7.93 8.85 10.06
CA LEU A 45 -8.06 8.33 8.70
C LEU A 45 -7.47 6.92 8.66
N ILE A 46 -8.21 5.96 8.10
CA ILE A 46 -7.73 4.60 7.88
C ILE A 46 -7.27 4.46 6.43
N VAL A 47 -5.97 4.21 6.23
CA VAL A 47 -5.36 3.99 4.92
C VAL A 47 -4.84 2.55 4.84
N ASN A 48 -5.06 1.86 3.72
CA ASN A 48 -4.47 0.53 3.50
C ASN A 48 -3.20 0.67 2.66
N ALA A 49 -2.05 0.47 3.28
CA ALA A 49 -0.77 0.42 2.60
C ALA A 49 -0.59 -0.93 1.88
N PHE A 50 0.00 -0.90 0.69
CA PHE A 50 0.29 -2.10 -0.10
C PHE A 50 1.67 -1.99 -0.77
N ASP A 51 2.30 -3.13 -1.02
CA ASP A 51 3.58 -3.26 -1.70
C ASP A 51 3.47 -4.32 -2.81
N PRO A 52 3.32 -3.91 -4.08
CA PRO A 52 3.23 -4.83 -5.20
C PRO A 52 4.49 -5.69 -5.42
N SER A 53 5.65 -5.22 -4.94
CA SER A 53 6.91 -5.97 -5.08
C SER A 53 6.97 -7.20 -4.17
N ALA A 54 6.15 -7.24 -3.13
CA ALA A 54 6.02 -8.36 -2.21
C ALA A 54 5.10 -9.49 -2.72
N VAL A 55 4.53 -9.36 -3.93
CA VAL A 55 3.80 -10.45 -4.60
C VAL A 55 4.79 -11.49 -5.13
N THR A 56 4.62 -12.74 -4.73
CA THR A 56 5.49 -13.85 -5.18
C THR A 56 4.81 -14.68 -6.26
N LEU A 57 5.56 -14.97 -7.34
CA LEU A 57 5.13 -15.91 -8.38
C LEU A 57 5.88 -17.24 -8.25
N MET A 58 5.15 -18.35 -8.28
CA MET A 58 5.73 -19.69 -8.16
C MET A 58 5.37 -20.55 -9.38
N GLY A 59 6.30 -21.41 -9.79
CA GLY A 59 6.10 -22.31 -10.92
C GLY A 59 6.20 -21.60 -12.28
N VAL A 60 6.77 -20.39 -12.34
CA VAL A 60 6.96 -19.68 -13.60
C VAL A 60 8.07 -20.35 -14.43
N ARG A 61 7.76 -20.74 -15.67
CA ARG A 61 8.65 -21.36 -16.64
C ARG A 61 8.62 -20.55 -17.93
N TYR A 62 9.80 -20.35 -18.51
CA TYR A 62 9.97 -19.63 -19.78
C TYR A 62 9.56 -20.46 -21.01
N LYS A 63 9.40 -21.77 -20.84
CA LYS A 63 9.04 -22.70 -21.92
C LYS A 63 7.99 -23.68 -21.41
N THR A 64 6.97 -23.90 -22.22
CA THR A 64 5.94 -24.91 -22.01
C THR A 64 5.79 -25.76 -23.27
N LYS A 65 5.23 -26.96 -23.14
CA LYS A 65 4.96 -27.83 -24.28
C LYS A 65 3.74 -27.31 -25.03
N LEU A 66 3.79 -27.35 -26.36
CA LEU A 66 2.63 -27.03 -27.20
C LEU A 66 1.45 -27.92 -26.80
N ASN A 67 0.24 -27.35 -26.78
CA ASN A 67 -1.00 -28.02 -26.41
C ASN A 67 -1.03 -28.57 -24.96
N SER A 68 -0.27 -27.98 -24.04
CA SER A 68 -0.32 -28.34 -22.62
C SER A 68 -0.81 -27.20 -21.74
N THR A 69 -1.64 -27.52 -20.73
CA THR A 69 -2.04 -26.55 -19.71
C THR A 69 -0.83 -26.16 -18.88
N TYR A 70 -0.56 -24.86 -18.84
CA TYR A 70 0.47 -24.27 -18.01
C TYR A 70 -0.14 -23.64 -16.76
N ARG A 71 0.41 -23.97 -15.59
CA ARG A 71 -0.06 -23.46 -14.29
C ARG A 71 1.09 -22.77 -13.56
N PHE A 72 0.78 -21.65 -12.94
CA PHE A 72 1.63 -20.93 -12.00
C PHE A 72 0.77 -20.48 -10.83
N PHE A 73 1.41 -20.18 -9.71
CA PHE A 73 0.75 -19.73 -8.50
C PHE A 73 1.16 -18.30 -8.19
N ILE A 74 0.22 -17.55 -7.62
CA ILE A 74 0.41 -16.17 -7.18
C ILE A 74 0.15 -16.15 -5.68
N ASP A 75 1.13 -15.68 -4.91
CA ASP A 75 1.00 -15.46 -3.47
C ASP A 75 1.10 -13.95 -3.17
N PRO A 76 -0.05 -13.29 -2.88
CA PRO A 76 -0.10 -11.87 -2.54
C PRO A 76 -0.05 -11.60 -1.04
N THR A 77 0.20 -12.60 -0.19
CA THR A 77 0.00 -12.50 1.28
C THR A 77 0.74 -11.33 1.91
N ASN A 78 1.95 -11.02 1.44
CA ASN A 78 2.79 -9.94 2.00
C ASN A 78 2.57 -8.58 1.32
N ALA A 79 1.84 -8.53 0.22
CA ALA A 79 1.65 -7.32 -0.58
C ALA A 79 0.64 -6.34 0.02
N GLY A 80 -0.11 -6.75 1.05
CA GLY A 80 -1.23 -5.97 1.56
C GLY A 80 -2.46 -6.04 0.63
N LYS A 81 -3.56 -5.43 1.07
CA LYS A 81 -4.84 -5.49 0.34
C LYS A 81 -4.79 -4.59 -0.89
N GLY A 82 -4.96 -5.18 -2.07
CA GLY A 82 -4.98 -4.46 -3.34
C GLY A 82 -5.69 -5.24 -4.44
N SER A 83 -5.86 -4.61 -5.61
CA SER A 83 -6.44 -5.27 -6.78
C SER A 83 -5.36 -5.95 -7.60
N LEU A 84 -5.53 -7.24 -7.88
CA LEU A 84 -4.68 -8.00 -8.78
C LEU A 84 -5.29 -8.03 -10.19
N LYS A 85 -4.50 -7.69 -11.21
CA LYS A 85 -4.89 -7.79 -12.62
C LYS A 85 -3.90 -8.69 -13.37
N ILE A 86 -4.43 -9.69 -14.07
CA ILE A 86 -3.64 -10.62 -14.88
C ILE A 86 -3.95 -10.34 -16.35
N VAL A 87 -2.91 -10.26 -17.18
CA VAL A 87 -3.02 -10.11 -18.63
C VAL A 87 -2.15 -11.18 -19.28
N VAL A 88 -2.76 -12.01 -20.13
CA VAL A 88 -2.05 -12.97 -20.99
C VAL A 88 -1.97 -12.34 -22.38
N LYS A 89 -0.76 -12.22 -22.93
CA LYS A 89 -0.50 -11.71 -24.28
C LYS A 89 0.09 -12.82 -25.14
#